data_AF-A0A6J1WFB6-F1
#
_entry.id   AF-A0A6J1WFB6-F1
#
_cell.length_a   1.000
_cell.length_b   1.000
_cell.length_c   1.000
_cell.angle_alpha   90.00
_cell.angle_beta   90.00
_cell.angle_gamma   90.00
#
_symmetry.space_group_name_H-M   'P 1'
#
loop_
_entity.id
_entity.type
_entity.pdbx_description
1 polymer ?
#
loop_
_entity_poly.entity_id
_entity_poly.type
_entity_poly.pdbx_seq_one_letter_code
_entity_poly.pdbx_strand_id
1 'polypeptide(L)'
;FCIISFHQQLLTYRGVYFAGHSAGAHLVAKLLSNGDFLESTVGSSRLRGAFLVSGVYDLRELTHTTVNDAVQLPNEWAIPLSPQFDSYTHLQERKVRIYILAGQNDSPTFKRQSREFYELLHNTCLMQNMYLEIKDNMDHFDIVECFANDDNFLKNLLVHDIRKHL
;
A
#
# COMPACT_ATOMS: atom_id res chain seq x y z
N PHE A 1 -3.54 -9.23 -4.39
CA PHE A 1 -3.08 -10.12 -3.29
C PHE A 1 -2.55 -9.27 -2.13
N CYS A 2 -2.78 -9.67 -0.88
CA CYS A 2 -2.15 -9.07 0.31
C CYS A 2 -1.08 -10.05 0.81
N ILE A 3 0.18 -9.61 0.85
CA ILE A 3 1.31 -10.39 1.35
C ILE A 3 1.74 -9.75 2.66
N ILE A 4 1.69 -10.52 3.74
CA ILE A 4 2.26 -10.12 5.03
C ILE A 4 3.66 -10.72 5.10
N SER A 5 4.69 -9.88 5.11
CA SER A 5 6.07 -10.35 5.21
C SER A 5 6.54 -10.27 6.66
N PHE A 6 6.95 -11.42 7.20
CA PHE A 6 7.51 -11.56 8.54
C PHE A 6 9.01 -11.78 8.46
N HIS A 7 9.81 -10.93 9.09
CA HIS A 7 11.24 -11.17 9.24
C HIS A 7 11.53 -11.87 10.59
N GLN A 8 11.99 -13.11 10.54
CA GLN A 8 12.19 -13.98 11.70
C GLN A 8 13.69 -14.26 11.91
N GLN A 9 14.19 -14.02 13.12
CA GLN A 9 15.42 -14.63 13.62
C GLN A 9 15.15 -15.08 15.05
N LEU A 10 15.12 -16.39 15.28
CA LEU A 10 14.96 -17.06 16.58
C LEU A 10 13.79 -16.51 17.44
N LEU A 11 12.59 -17.09 17.20
CA LEU A 11 11.37 -17.02 18.03
C LEU A 11 10.78 -15.64 18.39
N THR A 12 11.32 -14.51 17.92
CA THR A 12 10.69 -13.18 18.07
C THR A 12 10.80 -12.33 16.79
N TYR A 13 9.67 -11.88 16.25
CA TYR A 13 9.62 -10.97 15.10
C TYR A 13 9.96 -9.52 15.53
N ARG A 14 10.93 -8.88 14.87
CA ARG A 14 11.36 -7.49 15.19
C ARG A 14 10.47 -6.40 14.57
N GLY A 15 9.73 -6.75 13.54
CA GLY A 15 8.85 -5.84 12.82
C GLY A 15 7.94 -6.58 11.83
N VAL A 16 6.80 -5.98 11.53
CA VAL A 16 5.82 -6.45 10.54
C VAL A 16 5.69 -5.41 9.45
N TYR A 17 5.63 -5.86 8.21
CA TYR A 17 5.33 -5.03 7.04
C TYR A 17 4.13 -5.62 6.31
N PHE A 18 3.21 -4.74 5.91
CA PHE A 18 2.14 -5.11 4.99
C PHE A 18 2.56 -4.84 3.56
N ALA A 19 2.24 -5.72 2.62
CA ALA A 19 2.37 -5.45 1.21
C ALA A 19 1.04 -5.80 0.54
N GLY A 20 0.54 -4.87 -0.27
CA GLY A 20 -0.69 -5.05 -1.02
C GLY A 20 -0.46 -4.67 -2.47
N HIS A 21 -1.00 -5.46 -3.38
CA HIS A 21 -1.04 -5.12 -4.80
C HIS A 21 -2.48 -4.94 -5.28
N SER A 22 -2.71 -3.91 -6.09
CA SER A 22 -4.01 -3.60 -6.70
C SER A 22 -5.10 -3.48 -5.63
N ALA A 23 -6.16 -4.28 -5.69
CA ALA A 23 -7.16 -4.37 -4.63
C ALA A 23 -6.57 -4.73 -3.24
N GLY A 24 -5.44 -5.43 -3.19
CA GLY A 24 -4.72 -5.67 -1.94
C GLY A 24 -4.10 -4.41 -1.35
N ALA A 25 -3.58 -3.51 -2.19
CA ALA A 25 -3.05 -2.22 -1.76
C ALA A 25 -4.17 -1.34 -1.16
N HIS A 26 -5.34 -1.36 -1.80
CA HIS A 26 -6.55 -0.73 -1.30
C HIS A 26 -6.92 -1.23 0.11
N LEU A 27 -6.95 -2.55 0.32
CA LEU A 27 -7.27 -3.15 1.62
C LEU A 27 -6.25 -2.77 2.70
N VAL A 28 -4.96 -2.78 2.38
CA VAL A 28 -3.92 -2.32 3.32
C VAL A 28 -4.11 -0.83 3.63
N ALA A 29 -4.47 0.00 2.65
CA ALA A 29 -4.75 1.42 2.89
C ALA A 29 -5.97 1.64 3.81
N LYS A 30 -7.06 0.85 3.67
CA LYS A 30 -8.19 0.88 4.62
C LYS A 30 -7.81 0.37 6.01
N LEU A 31 -6.92 -0.62 6.09
CA LEU A 31 -6.41 -1.12 7.37
C LEU A 31 -5.62 -0.02 8.10
N LEU A 32 -4.80 0.71 7.36
CA LEU A 32 -3.97 1.79 7.86
C LEU A 32 -4.76 3.05 8.25
N SER A 33 -5.96 3.26 7.70
CA SER A 33 -6.82 4.37 8.14
C SER A 33 -7.57 4.06 9.44
N ASN A 34 -7.65 2.79 9.83
CA ASN A 34 -8.38 2.36 11.02
C ASN A 34 -7.48 2.41 12.28
N GLY A 35 -7.42 3.59 12.91
CA GLY A 35 -6.66 3.83 14.13
C GLY A 35 -7.06 2.90 15.28
N ASP A 36 -8.36 2.73 15.53
CA ASP A 36 -8.88 1.88 16.62
C ASP A 36 -8.47 0.41 16.44
N PHE A 37 -8.52 -0.08 15.20
CA PHE A 37 -8.04 -1.42 14.87
C PHE A 37 -6.54 -1.55 15.14
N LEU A 38 -5.73 -0.56 14.72
CA LEU A 38 -4.29 -0.56 14.98
C LEU A 38 -3.96 -0.39 16.46
N GLU A 39 -4.81 0.21 17.28
CA GLU A 39 -4.57 0.30 18.74
C GLU A 39 -4.96 -0.97 19.48
N SER A 40 -6.10 -1.55 19.12
CA SER A 40 -6.63 -2.77 19.75
C SER A 40 -5.91 -4.05 19.31
N THR A 41 -5.22 -4.05 18.16
CA THR A 41 -4.51 -5.22 17.65
C THR A 41 -3.21 -5.48 18.43
N VAL A 42 -3.13 -6.65 19.07
CA VAL A 42 -1.94 -7.11 19.78
C VAL A 42 -0.74 -7.17 18.82
N GLY A 43 0.32 -6.44 19.17
CA GLY A 43 1.57 -6.42 18.38
C GLY A 43 1.58 -5.39 17.24
N SER A 44 0.56 -4.54 17.11
CA SER A 44 0.54 -3.42 16.15
C SER A 44 1.71 -2.44 16.33
N SER A 45 2.29 -2.34 17.53
CA SER A 45 3.52 -1.58 17.80
C SER A 45 4.74 -2.08 17.02
N ARG A 46 4.66 -3.31 16.49
CA ARG A 46 5.68 -3.88 15.60
C ARG A 46 5.44 -3.54 14.14
N LEU A 47 4.33 -2.91 13.77
CA LEU A 47 4.14 -2.44 12.40
C LEU A 47 5.21 -1.39 12.08
N ARG A 48 6.03 -1.68 11.06
CA ARG A 48 7.13 -0.80 10.63
C ARG A 48 6.84 -0.09 9.33
N GLY A 49 5.99 -0.67 8.48
CA GLY A 49 5.66 -0.05 7.21
C GLY A 49 4.67 -0.83 6.37
N ALA A 50 4.34 -0.23 5.23
CA ALA A 50 3.48 -0.84 4.22
C ALA A 50 3.95 -0.51 2.80
N PHE A 51 3.81 -1.48 1.89
CA PHE A 51 4.08 -1.35 0.47
C PHE A 51 2.78 -1.46 -0.31
N LEU A 52 2.39 -0.38 -0.96
CA LEU A 52 1.13 -0.25 -1.69
C LEU A 52 1.47 -0.18 -3.18
N VAL A 53 1.29 -1.30 -3.88
CA VAL A 53 1.74 -1.49 -5.25
C VAL A 53 0.56 -1.43 -6.22
N SER A 54 0.61 -0.51 -7.17
CA SER A 54 -0.39 -0.32 -8.23
C SER A 54 -1.82 -0.28 -7.67
N GLY A 55 -2.01 0.44 -6.57
CA GLY A 55 -3.25 0.45 -5.80
C GLY A 55 -4.33 1.35 -6.37
N VAL A 56 -5.58 1.06 -5.99
CA VAL A 56 -6.75 1.91 -6.22
C VAL A 56 -7.21 2.50 -4.88
N TYR A 57 -7.34 3.82 -4.81
CA TYR A 57 -7.64 4.56 -3.58
C TYR A 57 -8.92 5.38 -3.70
N ASP A 58 -9.37 5.69 -4.92
CA ASP A 58 -10.66 6.30 -5.23
C ASP A 58 -11.47 5.36 -6.14
N LEU A 59 -12.58 4.86 -5.61
CA LEU A 59 -13.48 3.91 -6.25
C LEU A 59 -14.55 4.56 -7.12
N ARG A 60 -14.67 5.91 -7.14
CA ARG A 60 -15.70 6.60 -7.94
C ARG A 60 -15.57 6.32 -9.43
N GLU A 61 -14.34 6.18 -9.93
CA GLU A 61 -14.11 5.80 -11.33
C GLU A 61 -14.35 4.30 -11.56
N LEU A 62 -14.11 3.47 -10.54
CA LEU A 62 -14.24 2.01 -10.65
C LEU A 62 -15.67 1.61 -10.97
N THR A 63 -16.67 2.31 -10.43
CA THR A 63 -18.09 1.99 -10.65
C THR A 63 -18.54 2.10 -12.11
N HIS A 64 -17.76 2.79 -12.94
CA HIS A 64 -17.99 2.97 -14.37
C HIS A 64 -17.13 2.06 -15.27
N THR A 65 -16.40 1.11 -14.69
CA THR A 65 -15.57 0.15 -15.42
C THR A 65 -16.17 -1.25 -15.41
N THR A 66 -15.71 -2.11 -16.33
CA THR A 66 -16.10 -3.53 -16.38
C THR A 66 -15.69 -4.30 -15.13
N VAL A 67 -14.75 -3.79 -14.31
CA VAL A 67 -14.41 -4.38 -13.01
C VAL A 67 -15.61 -4.35 -12.05
N ASN A 68 -16.48 -3.34 -12.17
CA ASN A 68 -17.66 -3.23 -11.32
C ASN A 68 -18.73 -4.28 -11.64
N ASP A 69 -18.69 -4.93 -12.80
CA ASP A 69 -19.61 -6.01 -13.13
C ASP A 69 -19.46 -7.18 -12.15
N ALA A 70 -18.22 -7.41 -11.67
CA ALA A 70 -17.90 -8.44 -10.70
C ALA A 70 -18.11 -7.98 -9.24
N VAL A 71 -17.73 -6.74 -8.91
CA VAL A 71 -17.75 -6.24 -7.52
C VAL A 71 -19.13 -5.70 -7.12
N GLN A 72 -19.93 -5.25 -8.10
CA GLN A 72 -21.27 -4.70 -7.93
C GLN A 72 -21.32 -3.60 -6.86
N LEU A 73 -20.32 -2.72 -6.88
CA LEU A 73 -20.20 -1.60 -5.96
C LEU A 73 -21.26 -0.53 -6.30
N PRO A 74 -22.19 -0.22 -5.39
CA PRO A 74 -23.12 0.86 -5.61
C PRO A 74 -22.41 2.22 -5.50
N ASN A 75 -22.85 3.21 -6.29
CA ASN A 75 -22.21 4.52 -6.36
C ASN A 75 -22.16 5.23 -5.00
N GLU A 76 -23.16 5.03 -4.13
CA GLU A 76 -23.22 5.61 -2.79
C GLU A 76 -22.15 5.05 -1.84
N TRP A 77 -21.60 3.87 -2.13
CA TRP A 77 -20.51 3.26 -1.36
C TRP A 77 -19.12 3.62 -1.88
N ALA A 78 -19.01 4.20 -3.08
CA ALA A 78 -17.73 4.51 -3.69
C ALA A 78 -16.88 5.43 -2.81
N ILE A 79 -17.44 6.51 -2.27
CA ILE A 79 -16.72 7.43 -1.36
C ILE A 79 -16.44 6.76 0.00
N PRO A 80 -17.43 6.21 0.74
CA PRO A 80 -17.19 5.57 2.03
C PRO A 80 -16.13 4.45 2.02
N LEU A 81 -16.01 3.73 0.91
CA LEU A 81 -15.04 2.65 0.76
C LEU A 81 -13.71 3.08 0.14
N SER A 82 -13.53 4.35 -0.23
CA SER A 82 -12.29 4.85 -0.82
C SER A 82 -11.27 5.32 0.23
N PRO A 83 -10.08 4.68 0.31
CA PRO A 83 -8.98 5.15 1.17
C PRO A 83 -8.62 6.62 0.97
N GLN A 84 -8.80 7.15 -0.24
CA GLN A 84 -8.49 8.55 -0.58
C GLN A 84 -9.24 9.58 0.28
N PHE A 85 -10.35 9.18 0.90
CA PHE A 85 -11.17 10.07 1.74
C PHE A 85 -11.12 9.72 3.24
N ASP A 86 -10.28 8.76 3.62
CA ASP A 86 -10.11 8.38 5.02
C ASP A 86 -9.11 9.29 5.76
N SER A 87 -9.17 9.26 7.10
CA SER A 87 -8.20 9.94 7.95
C SER A 87 -7.02 9.03 8.30
N TYR A 88 -5.82 9.60 8.18
CA TYR A 88 -4.55 8.94 8.54
C TYR A 88 -3.77 9.69 9.62
N THR A 89 -4.37 10.70 10.26
CA THR A 89 -3.66 11.57 11.22
C THR A 89 -3.05 10.79 12.40
N HIS A 90 -3.70 9.73 12.85
CA HIS A 90 -3.19 8.85 13.91
C HIS A 90 -1.85 8.17 13.55
N LEU A 91 -1.48 8.11 12.27
CA LEU A 91 -0.18 7.60 11.83
C LEU A 91 0.97 8.56 12.15
N GLN A 92 0.72 9.86 12.38
CA GLN A 92 1.76 10.84 12.74
C GLN A 92 2.55 10.42 13.99
N GLU A 93 1.87 9.83 14.95
CA GLU A 93 2.46 9.38 16.22
C GLU A 93 3.16 8.02 16.07
N ARG A 94 3.00 7.37 14.91
CA ARG A 94 3.54 6.05 14.62
C ARG A 94 4.76 6.16 13.72
N LYS A 95 5.80 5.38 14.03
CA LYS A 95 7.00 5.28 13.18
C LYS A 95 6.80 4.31 12.02
N VAL A 96 5.70 4.47 11.27
CA VAL A 96 5.31 3.60 10.14
C VAL A 96 5.70 4.28 8.84
N ARG A 97 6.39 3.57 7.96
CA ARG A 97 6.76 4.07 6.62
C ARG A 97 5.83 3.51 5.55
N ILE A 98 5.28 4.36 4.70
CA ILE A 98 4.41 3.94 3.61
C ILE A 98 5.10 4.19 2.28
N TYR A 99 5.20 3.13 1.49
CA TYR A 99 5.75 3.15 0.14
C TYR A 99 4.60 2.97 -0.83
N ILE A 100 4.47 3.90 -1.77
CA ILE A 100 3.44 3.86 -2.81
C ILE A 100 4.15 3.71 -4.13
N LEU A 101 3.85 2.61 -4.81
CA LEU A 101 4.58 2.15 -5.97
C LEU A 101 3.62 2.04 -7.14
N ALA A 102 3.99 2.59 -8.30
CA ALA A 102 3.27 2.41 -9.55
C ALA A 102 4.22 1.88 -10.63
N GLY A 103 3.74 0.95 -11.46
CA GLY A 103 4.49 0.43 -12.59
C GLY A 103 4.59 1.46 -13.72
N GLN A 104 5.69 1.47 -14.47
CA GLN A 104 5.83 2.33 -15.64
C GLN A 104 4.74 2.07 -16.68
N ASN A 105 4.29 0.83 -16.84
CA ASN A 105 3.25 0.47 -17.81
C ASN A 105 1.85 0.34 -17.17
N ASP A 106 1.67 0.78 -15.91
CA ASP A 106 0.34 0.94 -15.34
C ASP A 106 -0.51 1.97 -16.11
N SER A 107 -1.82 1.81 -16.01
CA SER A 107 -2.75 2.78 -16.59
C SER A 107 -2.54 4.19 -16.00
N PRO A 108 -2.86 5.26 -16.75
CA PRO A 108 -2.79 6.62 -16.23
C PRO A 108 -3.59 6.82 -14.92
N THR A 109 -4.69 6.08 -14.74
CA THR A 109 -5.50 6.13 -13.52
C THR A 109 -4.76 5.57 -12.32
N PHE A 110 -4.09 4.42 -12.44
CA PHE A 110 -3.30 3.86 -11.33
C PHE A 110 -2.17 4.78 -10.88
N LYS A 111 -1.46 5.40 -11.84
CA LYS A 111 -0.39 6.36 -11.53
C LYS A 111 -0.95 7.62 -10.87
N ARG A 112 -2.03 8.18 -11.41
CA ARG A 112 -2.70 9.36 -10.85
C ARG A 112 -3.15 9.10 -9.41
N GLN A 113 -3.90 8.02 -9.17
CA GLN A 113 -4.37 7.70 -7.82
C GLN A 113 -3.22 7.41 -6.85
N SER A 114 -2.16 6.73 -7.31
CA SER A 114 -0.97 6.49 -6.47
C SER A 114 -0.29 7.80 -6.06
N ARG A 115 -0.20 8.76 -6.98
CA ARG A 115 0.33 10.09 -6.68
C ARG A 115 -0.57 10.89 -5.74
N GLU A 116 -1.87 10.94 -6.00
CA GLU A 116 -2.85 11.65 -5.17
C GLU A 116 -2.89 11.10 -3.74
N PHE A 117 -2.78 9.77 -3.60
CA PHE A 117 -2.72 9.12 -2.30
C PHE A 117 -1.41 9.40 -1.56
N TYR A 118 -0.28 9.48 -2.29
CA TYR A 118 0.99 9.94 -1.71
C TYR A 118 0.87 11.38 -1.19
N GLU A 119 0.31 12.29 -1.98
CA GLU A 119 0.14 13.70 -1.61
C GLU A 119 -0.77 13.83 -0.37
N LEU A 120 -1.86 13.04 -0.29
CA LEU A 120 -2.69 12.95 0.92
C LEU A 120 -1.85 12.57 2.14
N LEU A 121 -1.13 11.45 2.08
CA LEU A 121 -0.36 10.97 3.24
C LEU A 121 0.80 11.89 3.60
N HIS A 122 1.45 12.52 2.61
CA HIS A 122 2.52 13.48 2.82
C HIS A 122 2.01 14.73 3.56
N ASN A 123 0.89 15.29 3.10
CA ASN A 123 0.31 16.51 3.67
C ASN A 123 -0.36 16.26 5.02
N THR A 124 -1.00 15.11 5.21
CA THR A 124 -1.71 14.79 6.46
C THR A 124 -0.79 14.22 7.52
N CYS A 125 0.19 13.38 7.18
CA CYS A 125 0.96 12.65 8.18
C CYS A 125 2.35 13.26 8.45
N LEU A 126 2.82 14.20 7.62
CA LEU A 126 4.19 14.76 7.68
C LEU A 126 5.28 13.66 7.75
N MET A 127 4.98 12.47 7.22
CA MET A 127 5.84 11.30 7.30
C MET A 127 6.81 11.25 6.12
N GLN A 128 7.93 10.54 6.31
CA GLN A 128 8.82 10.11 5.22
C GLN A 128 8.16 8.98 4.43
N ASN A 129 7.08 9.31 3.72
CA ASN A 129 6.49 8.43 2.72
C ASN A 129 7.30 8.54 1.42
N MET A 130 7.28 7.49 0.62
CA MET A 130 7.98 7.50 -0.66
C MET A 130 7.03 7.07 -1.78
N TYR A 131 6.92 7.92 -2.81
CA TYR A 131 6.31 7.55 -4.08
C TYR A 131 7.40 7.19 -5.08
N LEU A 132 7.26 6.03 -5.73
CA LEU A 132 8.14 5.61 -6.81
C LEU A 132 7.36 5.09 -8.01
N GLU A 133 7.77 5.53 -9.19
CA GLU A 133 7.41 4.90 -10.46
C GLU A 133 8.53 3.96 -10.87
N ILE A 134 8.22 2.66 -10.99
CA ILE A 134 9.21 1.62 -11.29
C ILE A 134 9.38 1.52 -12.81
N LYS A 135 10.57 1.92 -13.28
CA LYS A 135 10.92 2.13 -14.69
C LYS A 135 11.61 0.94 -15.36
N ASP A 136 11.16 -0.27 -15.05
CA ASP A 136 11.73 -1.52 -15.57
C ASP A 136 10.84 -2.19 -16.63
N ASN A 137 10.08 -1.41 -17.41
CA ASN A 137 9.06 -1.93 -18.35
C ASN A 137 8.00 -2.85 -17.70
N MET A 138 7.88 -2.84 -16.36
CA MET A 138 6.91 -3.68 -15.65
C MET A 138 5.48 -3.17 -15.86
N ASP A 139 4.58 -4.09 -16.17
CA ASP A 139 3.14 -3.86 -16.22
C ASP A 139 2.43 -4.10 -14.88
N HIS A 140 1.10 -3.95 -14.88
CA HIS A 140 0.24 -4.06 -13.71
C HIS A 140 0.38 -5.41 -12.97
N PHE A 141 0.71 -6.49 -13.68
CA PHE A 141 0.77 -7.86 -13.12
C PHE A 141 2.21 -8.31 -12.89
N ASP A 142 3.13 -7.93 -13.78
CA ASP A 142 4.57 -8.24 -13.66
C ASP A 142 5.13 -7.79 -12.32
N ILE A 143 4.69 -6.62 -11.83
CA ILE A 143 5.18 -6.01 -10.59
C ILE A 143 5.00 -6.90 -9.34
N VAL A 144 4.07 -7.87 -9.38
CA VAL A 144 3.85 -8.83 -8.28
C VAL A 144 4.61 -10.12 -8.50
N GLU A 145 4.65 -10.64 -9.73
CA GLU A 145 5.45 -11.82 -10.09
C GLU A 145 6.95 -11.57 -9.80
N CYS A 146 7.34 -10.30 -9.88
CA CYS A 146 8.63 -9.77 -9.48
C CYS A 146 9.05 -10.07 -8.03
N PHE A 147 8.12 -10.25 -7.08
CA PHE A 147 8.48 -10.59 -5.70
C PHE A 147 8.98 -12.04 -5.54
N ALA A 148 8.66 -12.92 -6.49
CA ALA A 148 9.07 -14.32 -6.45
C ALA A 148 10.52 -14.53 -6.94
N ASN A 149 11.05 -13.62 -7.78
CA ASN A 149 12.40 -13.71 -8.33
C ASN A 149 13.44 -13.03 -7.42
N ASP A 150 14.58 -13.70 -7.20
CA ASP A 150 15.63 -13.26 -6.27
C ASP A 150 16.38 -12.00 -6.71
N ASP A 151 16.49 -11.73 -8.02
CA ASP A 151 17.23 -10.60 -8.59
C ASP A 151 16.35 -9.37 -8.91
N ASN A 152 15.24 -9.20 -8.20
CA ASN A 152 14.31 -8.12 -8.52
C ASN A 152 14.60 -6.81 -7.77
N PHE A 153 14.62 -5.69 -8.49
CA PHE A 153 14.79 -4.33 -7.93
C PHE A 153 13.83 -4.05 -6.78
N LEU A 154 12.55 -4.45 -6.87
CA LEU A 154 11.58 -4.21 -5.81
C LEU A 154 11.94 -4.97 -4.55
N LYS A 155 12.20 -6.27 -4.67
CA LYS A 155 12.62 -7.13 -3.56
C LYS A 155 13.91 -6.61 -2.93
N ASN A 156 14.87 -6.17 -3.74
CA ASN A 156 16.13 -5.59 -3.26
C ASN A 156 15.93 -4.24 -2.58
N LEU A 157 15.06 -3.36 -3.09
CA LEU A 157 14.67 -2.11 -2.45
C LEU A 157 13.98 -2.38 -1.11
N LEU A 158 13.03 -3.34 -1.08
CA LEU A 158 12.37 -3.78 0.14
C LEU A 158 13.39 -4.26 1.18
N VAL A 159 14.23 -5.23 0.80
CA VAL A 159 15.20 -5.86 1.69
C VAL A 159 16.25 -4.85 2.15
N HIS A 160 16.73 -3.98 1.26
CA HIS A 160 17.69 -2.93 1.60
C HIS A 160 17.10 -1.96 2.62
N ASP A 161 15.89 -1.46 2.38
CA ASP A 161 15.29 -0.47 3.25
C ASP A 161 14.88 -1.06 4.61
N ILE A 162 14.33 -2.28 4.61
CA ILE A 162 14.08 -3.05 5.85
C ILE A 162 15.39 -3.23 6.63
N ARG A 163 16.50 -3.62 5.97
CA ARG A 163 17.80 -3.82 6.63
C ARG A 163 18.42 -2.54 7.16
N LYS A 164 18.23 -1.40 6.49
CA LYS A 164 18.79 -0.10 6.89
C LYS A 164 18.10 0.49 8.12
N HIS A 165 16.86 0.09 8.37
CA HIS A 165 16.02 0.64 9.45
C HIS A 165 15.70 -0.38 10.55
N LEU A 166 16.37 -1.54 10.54
CA LEU A 166 16.56 -2.42 11.69
C LEU A 166 17.59 -1.83 12.66
#